data_AF-A0AAW0JB43-F1
#
_entry.id   AF-A0AAW0JB43-F1
#
_cell.length_a   1.000
_cell.length_b   1.000
_cell.length_c   1.000
_cell.angle_alpha   90.00
_cell.angle_beta   90.00
_cell.angle_gamma   90.00
#
_symmetry.space_group_name_H-M   'P 1'
#
loop_
_entity.id
_entity.type
_entity.pdbx_description
1 polymer ?
#
loop_
_entity_poly.entity_id
_entity_poly.type
_entity_poly.pdbx_seq_one_letter_code
_entity_poly.pdbx_strand_id
1 'polypeptide(L)'
;MAIEAFQICCLLLPPENRRKLQLLMRMMARICLNKEMPPLCDGFGTRTLMVQTFSRCILCSKDEVDLDELLAARLVTFLMDNYQEILKVPLALQTSIEERVAHLRRVQIKYPGADMDITLSAPSFCRQISPEEFEYQRAYGSQEPLAALLEEVIADAKLSNKEKKKKLKQFQKSYPEVYQERFPTPESEALLFPEKPKPKPQLFMWALRKPFQPFQRTRSFRM
;
A
#
# COMPACT_ATOMS: atom_id res chain seq x y z
N MET A 1 15.84 -12.13 34.29
CA MET A 1 14.45 -11.89 34.73
C MET A 1 13.95 -10.49 34.38
N ALA A 2 14.24 -9.43 35.15
CA ALA A 2 13.64 -8.10 34.87
C ALA A 2 14.08 -7.51 33.52
N ILE A 3 15.38 -7.52 33.22
CA ILE A 3 15.92 -7.01 31.93
C ILE A 3 15.29 -7.75 30.75
N GLU A 4 15.24 -9.08 30.79
CA GLU A 4 14.64 -9.90 29.71
C GLU A 4 13.16 -9.61 29.51
N ALA A 5 12.40 -9.45 30.60
CA ALA A 5 10.99 -9.06 30.50
C ALA A 5 10.83 -7.70 29.81
N PHE A 6 11.65 -6.71 30.17
CA PHE A 6 11.65 -5.42 29.49
C PHE A 6 12.13 -5.50 28.04
N GLN A 7 13.11 -6.35 27.72
CA GLN A 7 13.54 -6.58 26.35
C GLN A 7 12.36 -7.08 25.49
N ILE A 8 11.62 -8.07 25.98
CA ILE A 8 10.43 -8.58 25.28
C ILE A 8 9.36 -7.50 25.15
N CYS A 9 9.03 -6.78 26.23
CA CYS A 9 8.06 -5.68 26.17
C CYS A 9 8.47 -4.59 25.15
N CYS A 10 9.75 -4.23 25.11
CA CYS A 10 10.27 -3.25 24.15
C CYS A 10 10.27 -3.77 22.70
N LEU A 11 10.34 -5.07 22.48
CA LEU A 11 10.19 -5.68 21.15
C LEU A 11 8.73 -5.67 20.65
N LEU A 12 7.76 -5.64 21.55
CA LEU A 12 6.34 -5.52 21.21
C LEU A 12 5.92 -4.09 20.81
N LEU A 13 6.78 -3.09 21.08
CA LEU A 13 6.54 -1.72 20.66
C LEU A 13 6.69 -1.58 19.14
N PRO A 14 5.90 -0.69 18.49
CA PRO A 14 6.13 -0.33 17.09
C PRO A 14 7.58 0.11 16.85
N PRO A 15 8.21 -0.23 15.71
CA PRO A 15 9.62 0.07 15.45
C PRO A 15 9.98 1.55 15.63
N GLU A 16 9.10 2.46 15.20
CA GLU A 16 9.28 3.91 15.37
C GLU A 16 9.29 4.31 16.85
N ASN A 17 8.38 3.76 17.65
CA ASN A 17 8.26 4.06 19.07
C ASN A 17 9.46 3.53 19.84
N ARG A 18 9.91 2.31 19.51
CA ARG A 18 11.13 1.73 20.08
C ARG A 18 12.36 2.60 19.78
N ARG A 19 12.47 3.14 18.56
CA ARG A 19 13.57 4.05 18.20
C ARG A 19 13.49 5.37 18.97
N LYS A 20 12.31 5.97 19.09
CA LYS A 20 12.10 7.19 19.89
C LYS A 20 12.47 6.96 21.35
N LEU A 21 12.03 5.85 21.94
CA LEU A 21 12.37 5.47 23.32
C LEU A 21 13.88 5.30 23.51
N GLN A 22 14.57 4.66 22.56
CA GLN A 22 16.02 4.50 22.60
C GLN A 22 16.76 5.85 22.61
N LEU A 23 16.35 6.78 21.74
CA LEU A 23 16.95 8.10 21.67
C LEU A 23 16.70 8.90 22.95
N LEU A 24 15.47 8.83 23.49
CA LEU A 24 15.12 9.49 24.74
C LEU A 24 15.92 8.95 25.92
N MET A 25 15.97 7.63 26.10
CA MET A 25 16.76 7.00 27.18
C MET A 25 18.24 7.38 27.09
N ARG A 26 18.80 7.35 25.88
CA ARG A 26 20.19 7.76 25.64
C ARG A 26 20.41 9.23 25.98
N MET A 27 19.49 10.13 25.60
CA MET A 27 19.57 11.54 25.94
C MET A 27 19.54 11.75 27.46
N MET A 28 18.54 11.19 28.14
CA MET A 28 18.39 11.30 29.59
C MET A 28 19.64 10.79 30.32
N ALA A 29 20.14 9.61 29.94
CA ALA A 29 21.35 9.04 30.54
C ALA A 29 22.59 9.93 30.30
N ARG A 30 22.77 10.48 29.08
CA ARG A 30 23.91 11.34 28.76
C ARG A 30 23.87 12.67 29.51
N ILE A 31 22.67 13.24 29.71
CA ILE A 31 22.49 14.43 30.54
C ILE A 31 22.84 14.13 32.00
N CYS A 32 22.34 13.01 32.55
CA CYS A 32 22.61 12.64 33.94
C CYS A 32 24.09 12.33 34.22
N LEU A 33 24.84 11.86 33.22
CA LEU A 33 26.26 11.56 33.34
C LEU A 33 27.17 12.76 33.07
N ASN A 34 26.63 13.89 32.61
CA ASN A 34 27.43 15.06 32.27
C ASN A 34 27.77 15.88 33.52
N LYS A 35 29.02 15.79 33.97
CA LYS A 35 29.52 16.50 35.16
C LYS A 35 29.78 18.00 34.93
N GLU A 36 29.97 18.40 33.68
CA GLU A 36 30.26 19.79 33.29
C GLU A 36 28.98 20.63 33.12
N MET A 37 27.81 19.98 33.14
CA MET A 37 26.54 20.67 32.95
C MET A 37 26.11 21.37 34.24
N PRO A 38 25.72 22.66 34.19
CA PRO A 38 25.15 23.31 35.36
C PRO A 38 23.82 22.64 35.77
N PRO A 39 23.39 22.78 37.03
CA PRO A 39 22.10 22.28 37.48
C PRO A 39 20.97 22.81 36.60
N LEU A 40 20.08 21.92 36.16
CA LEU A 40 18.93 22.29 35.32
C LEU A 40 17.77 22.89 36.14
N CYS A 41 17.75 22.64 37.44
CA CYS A 41 16.77 23.15 38.39
C CYS A 41 17.40 23.23 39.78
N ASP A 42 17.15 24.30 40.52
CA ASP A 42 17.74 24.53 41.85
C ASP A 42 17.16 23.62 42.94
N GLY A 43 15.93 23.12 42.75
CA GLY A 43 15.22 22.31 43.75
C GLY A 43 15.38 20.79 43.59
N PHE A 44 15.84 20.32 42.44
CA PHE A 44 15.89 18.89 42.11
C PHE A 44 17.19 18.51 41.43
N GLY A 45 17.77 17.37 41.81
CA GLY A 45 18.89 16.80 41.07
C GLY A 45 18.49 16.49 39.62
N THR A 46 19.41 16.74 38.68
CA THR A 46 19.21 16.54 37.22
C THR A 46 18.57 15.19 36.90
N ARG A 47 18.97 14.12 37.59
CA ARG A 47 18.42 12.77 37.42
C ARG A 47 16.94 12.69 37.78
N THR A 48 16.56 13.21 38.94
CA THR A 48 15.16 13.26 39.39
C THR A 48 14.31 14.07 38.44
N LEU A 49 14.83 15.22 38.00
CA LEU A 49 14.15 16.07 37.02
C LEU A 49 13.89 15.32 35.70
N MET A 50 14.90 14.64 35.15
CA MET A 50 14.75 13.86 33.91
C MET A 50 13.66 12.79 34.06
N VAL A 51 13.71 11.99 35.13
CA VAL A 51 12.73 10.93 35.36
C VAL A 51 11.33 11.50 35.49
N GLN A 52 11.12 12.49 36.36
CA GLN A 52 9.80 13.09 36.59
C GLN A 52 9.23 13.74 35.32
N THR A 53 10.07 14.43 34.55
CA THR A 53 9.66 15.12 33.32
C THR A 53 9.16 14.12 32.26
N PHE A 54 9.86 13.00 32.08
CA PHE A 54 9.58 12.07 30.99
C PHE A 54 8.72 10.87 31.40
N SER A 55 8.49 10.61 32.69
CA SER A 55 7.75 9.42 33.13
C SER A 55 6.36 9.30 32.52
N ARG A 56 5.60 10.40 32.49
CA ARG A 56 4.23 10.40 31.97
C ARG A 56 4.19 10.14 30.46
N CYS A 57 5.09 10.74 29.68
CA CYS A 57 5.10 10.57 28.23
C CYS A 57 5.70 9.23 27.76
N ILE A 58 6.43 8.53 28.63
CA ILE A 58 6.95 7.19 28.33
C ILE A 58 5.87 6.12 28.58
N LEU A 59 5.16 6.23 29.70
CA LEU A 59 4.21 5.20 30.13
C LEU A 59 2.78 5.45 29.63
N CYS A 60 2.39 6.71 29.42
CA CYS A 60 1.11 7.12 28.84
C CYS A 60 -0.08 6.29 29.36
N SER A 61 -0.38 6.39 30.66
CA SER A 61 -1.61 5.78 31.18
C SER A 61 -2.82 6.36 30.45
N LYS A 62 -3.80 5.53 30.13
CA LYS A 62 -5.02 5.97 29.46
C LYS A 62 -5.85 6.86 30.38
N ASP A 63 -5.91 6.50 31.66
CA ASP A 63 -6.59 7.23 32.71
C ASP A 63 -5.53 7.69 33.74
N GLU A 64 -5.48 9.01 33.99
CA GLU A 64 -4.48 9.60 34.90
C GLU A 64 -4.62 9.08 36.34
N VAL A 65 -5.82 8.64 36.73
CA VAL A 65 -6.10 8.11 38.08
C VAL A 65 -5.39 6.78 38.33
N ASP A 66 -5.12 6.01 37.28
CA ASP A 66 -4.44 4.71 37.37
C ASP A 66 -2.91 4.84 37.35
N LEU A 67 -2.38 6.03 37.07
CA LEU A 67 -0.94 6.25 37.00
C LEU A 67 -0.35 6.46 38.40
N ASP A 68 0.24 5.40 38.96
CA ASP A 68 1.09 5.53 40.13
C ASP A 68 2.43 6.22 39.76
N GLU A 69 2.59 7.48 40.18
CA GLU A 69 3.77 8.29 39.87
C GLU A 69 5.07 7.72 40.44
N LEU A 70 5.02 7.09 41.61
CA LEU A 70 6.17 6.50 42.27
C LEU A 70 6.64 5.25 41.52
N LEU A 71 5.71 4.39 41.13
CA LEU A 71 6.01 3.22 40.30
C LEU A 71 6.47 3.63 38.89
N ALA A 72 5.84 4.63 38.29
CA ALA A 72 6.22 5.19 37.00
C ALA A 72 7.66 5.72 37.02
N ALA A 73 7.99 6.52 38.04
CA ALA A 73 9.34 7.04 38.24
C ALA A 73 10.36 5.92 38.45
N ARG A 74 10.02 4.91 39.26
CA ARG A 74 10.89 3.76 39.52
C ARG A 74 11.16 2.93 38.26
N LEU A 75 10.13 2.70 37.45
CA LEU A 75 10.23 1.95 36.20
C LEU A 75 11.09 2.69 35.17
N VAL A 76 10.85 3.99 34.98
CA VAL A 76 11.61 4.82 34.04
C VAL A 76 13.06 4.98 34.51
N THR A 77 13.28 5.07 35.81
CA THR A 77 14.62 5.01 36.40
C THR A 77 15.33 3.72 36.02
N PHE A 78 14.69 2.57 36.24
CA PHE A 78 15.27 1.27 35.89
C PHE A 78 15.55 1.15 34.39
N LEU A 79 14.63 1.64 33.55
CA LEU A 79 14.76 1.66 32.10
C LEU A 79 15.97 2.50 31.67
N MET A 80 16.13 3.69 32.25
CA MET A 80 17.21 4.62 31.95
C MET A 80 18.57 4.06 32.38
N ASP A 81 18.66 3.40 33.53
CA ASP A 81 19.92 2.82 34.03
C ASP A 81 20.37 1.61 33.20
N ASN A 82 19.42 0.86 32.64
CA ASN A 82 19.68 -0.41 31.95
C ASN A 82 19.39 -0.36 30.44
N TYR A 83 19.22 0.83 29.86
CA TYR A 83 18.72 1.01 28.49
C TYR A 83 19.54 0.27 27.42
N GLN A 84 20.86 0.13 27.63
CA GLN A 84 21.75 -0.55 26.69
C GLN A 84 21.45 -2.04 26.60
N GLU A 85 21.09 -2.67 27.72
CA GLU A 85 20.75 -4.08 27.75
C GLU A 85 19.27 -4.29 27.40
N ILE A 86 18.37 -3.47 27.94
CA ILE A 86 16.92 -3.59 27.71
C ILE A 86 16.54 -3.40 26.23
N LEU A 87 17.21 -2.52 25.50
CA LEU A 87 16.83 -2.22 24.12
C LEU A 87 17.50 -3.14 23.09
N LYS A 88 18.29 -4.14 23.53
CA LYS A 88 18.82 -5.21 22.67
C LYS A 88 17.79 -6.32 22.48
N VAL A 89 17.96 -7.11 21.42
CA VAL A 89 17.19 -8.33 21.20
C VAL A 89 17.73 -9.41 22.17
N PRO A 90 16.88 -10.12 22.93
CA PRO A 90 17.33 -11.24 23.76
C PRO A 90 17.99 -12.32 22.92
N LEU A 91 19.21 -12.73 23.29
CA LEU A 91 19.97 -13.74 22.55
C LEU A 91 19.23 -15.08 22.49
N ALA A 92 18.63 -15.52 23.60
CA ALA A 92 17.88 -16.76 23.67
C ALA A 92 16.69 -16.78 22.67
N LEU A 93 15.99 -15.65 22.51
CA LEU A 93 14.91 -15.51 21.55
C LEU A 93 15.45 -15.58 20.11
N GLN A 94 16.55 -14.87 19.84
CA GLN A 94 17.21 -14.90 18.54
C GLN A 94 17.62 -16.34 18.16
N THR A 95 18.32 -17.05 19.04
CA THR A 95 18.76 -18.43 18.80
C THR A 95 17.56 -19.36 18.55
N SER A 96 16.50 -19.26 19.35
CA SER A 96 15.29 -20.07 19.17
C SER A 96 14.62 -19.84 17.81
N ILE A 97 14.57 -18.58 17.34
CA ILE A 97 14.03 -18.24 16.03
C ILE A 97 14.94 -18.78 14.92
N GLU A 98 16.25 -18.60 15.04
CA GLU A 98 17.24 -19.09 14.06
C GLU A 98 17.18 -20.62 13.93
N GLU A 99 17.09 -21.36 15.03
CA GLU A 99 16.90 -22.80 15.05
C GLU A 99 15.59 -23.22 14.39
N ARG A 100 14.48 -22.52 14.69
CA ARG A 100 13.18 -22.79 14.08
C ARG A 100 13.20 -22.55 12.58
N VAL A 101 13.81 -21.45 12.13
CA VAL A 101 13.98 -21.13 10.71
C VAL A 101 14.87 -22.18 10.03
N ALA A 102 15.97 -22.59 10.66
CA ALA A 102 16.85 -23.63 10.14
C ALA A 102 16.12 -24.98 10.01
N HIS A 103 15.31 -25.36 11.01
CA HIS A 103 14.47 -26.55 10.96
C HIS A 103 13.46 -26.49 9.81
N LEU A 104 12.74 -25.37 9.66
CA LEU A 104 11.80 -25.17 8.55
C LEU A 104 12.48 -25.24 7.17
N ARG A 105 13.72 -24.77 7.06
CA ARG A 105 14.53 -24.87 5.83
C ARG A 105 15.02 -26.29 5.54
N ARG A 106 15.30 -27.10 6.57
CA ARG A 106 15.83 -28.47 6.43
C ARG A 106 14.77 -29.50 6.03
N VAL A 107 13.49 -29.27 6.30
CA VAL A 107 12.41 -30.23 6.04
C VAL A 107 11.52 -29.76 4.88
N GLN A 108 12.03 -29.93 3.66
CA GLN A 108 11.21 -30.17 2.46
C GLN A 108 11.87 -31.25 1.61
N ILE A 109 12.08 -32.45 2.17
CA ILE A 109 12.32 -33.64 1.35
C ILE A 109 10.94 -34.10 0.89
N LYS A 110 10.53 -33.67 -0.31
CA LYS A 110 9.34 -34.23 -0.97
C LYS A 110 9.64 -35.68 -1.33
N TYR A 111 8.96 -36.63 -0.70
CA TYR A 111 8.88 -37.98 -1.25
C TYR A 111 8.01 -37.94 -2.51
N PRO A 112 8.39 -38.62 -3.61
CA PRO A 112 7.53 -38.73 -4.78
C PRO A 112 6.25 -39.47 -4.38
N GLY A 113 5.10 -38.80 -4.39
CA GLY A 113 3.78 -39.40 -4.13
C GLY A 113 3.06 -38.98 -2.85
N ALA A 114 3.58 -38.02 -2.07
CA ALA A 114 2.82 -37.43 -0.96
C ALA A 114 2.04 -36.20 -1.45
N ASP A 115 0.87 -36.44 -2.05
CA ASP A 115 -0.18 -35.43 -2.15
C ASP A 115 -0.76 -35.22 -0.75
N MET A 116 -0.09 -34.40 0.05
CA MET A 116 -0.68 -33.79 1.23
C MET A 116 -0.57 -32.28 1.12
N ASP A 117 -1.75 -31.74 0.86
CA ASP A 117 -2.16 -30.36 0.72
C ASP A 117 -1.96 -29.56 2.03
N ILE A 118 -0.71 -29.45 2.45
CA ILE A 118 -0.28 -28.40 3.38
C ILE A 118 0.76 -27.58 2.63
N THR A 119 0.27 -26.87 1.63
CA THR A 119 0.89 -25.61 1.21
C THR A 119 0.80 -24.66 2.41
N LEU A 120 1.68 -24.85 3.40
CA LEU A 120 2.18 -23.74 4.20
C LEU A 120 2.90 -22.85 3.19
N SER A 121 2.09 -22.01 2.55
CA SER A 121 2.52 -20.95 1.66
C SER A 121 3.68 -20.29 2.37
N ALA A 122 4.86 -20.33 1.73
CA ALA A 122 5.95 -19.46 2.12
C ALA A 122 5.34 -18.09 2.44
N PRO A 123 5.78 -17.39 3.51
CA PRO A 123 5.22 -16.09 3.86
C PRO A 123 5.16 -15.29 2.56
N SER A 124 3.94 -14.88 2.18
CA SER A 124 3.66 -14.13 0.97
C SER A 124 4.24 -12.73 1.14
N PHE A 125 5.56 -12.66 1.19
CA PHE A 125 6.28 -11.43 1.07
C PHE A 125 6.19 -11.04 -0.40
N CYS A 126 5.69 -9.83 -0.66
CA CYS A 126 5.82 -9.23 -1.97
C CYS A 126 7.32 -9.17 -2.27
N ARG A 127 7.79 -10.02 -3.20
CA ARG A 127 9.16 -9.91 -3.73
C ARG A 127 9.34 -8.47 -4.19
N GLN A 128 10.31 -7.77 -3.59
CA GLN A 128 10.72 -6.46 -4.12
C GLN A 128 11.29 -6.69 -5.52
N ILE A 129 10.67 -6.06 -6.50
CA ILE A 129 11.14 -6.03 -7.88
C ILE A 129 12.04 -4.81 -8.07
N SER A 130 13.02 -4.92 -8.95
CA SER A 130 13.87 -3.77 -9.27
C SER A 130 13.08 -2.70 -10.04
N PRO A 131 13.54 -1.44 -10.08
CA PRO A 131 12.91 -0.42 -10.92
C PRO A 131 12.82 -0.84 -12.38
N GLU A 132 13.83 -1.54 -12.89
CA GLU A 132 13.87 -2.05 -14.27
C GLU A 132 12.84 -3.17 -14.49
N GLU A 133 12.72 -4.11 -13.54
CA GLU A 133 11.67 -5.14 -13.57
C GLU A 133 10.27 -4.53 -13.50
N PHE A 134 10.09 -3.45 -12.72
CA PHE A 134 8.83 -2.72 -12.64
C PHE A 134 8.47 -2.03 -13.95
N GLU A 135 9.40 -1.32 -14.59
CA GLU A 135 9.15 -0.68 -15.89
C GLU A 135 8.86 -1.74 -16.98
N TYR A 136 9.56 -2.87 -16.95
CA TYR A 136 9.29 -3.99 -17.86
C TYR A 136 7.89 -4.58 -17.65
N GLN A 137 7.50 -4.86 -16.39
CA GLN A 137 6.17 -5.38 -16.07
C GLN A 137 5.06 -4.37 -16.37
N ARG A 138 5.33 -3.07 -16.18
CA ARG A 138 4.42 -1.99 -16.54
C ARG A 138 4.18 -1.94 -18.05
N ALA A 139 5.24 -2.04 -18.85
CA ALA A 139 5.16 -1.92 -20.31
C ALA A 139 4.59 -3.18 -20.98
N TYR A 140 5.00 -4.38 -20.53
CA TYR A 140 4.72 -5.64 -21.24
C TYR A 140 3.93 -6.66 -20.42
N GLY A 141 4.04 -6.61 -19.09
CA GLY A 141 3.49 -7.64 -18.20
C GLY A 141 1.96 -7.75 -18.21
N SER A 142 1.25 -6.72 -18.68
CA SER A 142 -0.21 -6.72 -18.77
C SER A 142 -0.74 -6.95 -20.19
N GLN A 143 0.10 -6.90 -21.23
CA GLN A 143 -0.35 -6.98 -22.63
C GLN A 143 -0.91 -8.37 -22.98
N GLU A 144 -0.16 -9.45 -22.69
CA GLU A 144 -0.57 -10.82 -23.03
C GLU A 144 -1.84 -11.27 -22.28
N PRO A 145 -1.98 -11.05 -20.96
CA PRO A 145 -3.21 -11.42 -20.25
C PRO A 145 -4.43 -10.62 -20.71
N LEU A 146 -4.24 -9.34 -21.05
CA LEU A 146 -5.32 -8.49 -21.59
C LEU A 146 -5.74 -8.95 -22.99
N ALA A 147 -4.80 -9.33 -23.85
CA ALA A 147 -5.11 -9.90 -25.17
C ALA A 147 -5.86 -11.24 -25.04
N ALA A 148 -5.45 -12.11 -24.11
CA ALA A 148 -6.16 -13.36 -23.83
C ALA A 148 -7.60 -13.11 -23.34
N LEU A 149 -7.79 -12.12 -22.45
CA LEU A 149 -9.12 -11.72 -21.98
C LEU A 149 -10.00 -11.19 -23.12
N LEU A 150 -9.41 -10.44 -24.06
CA LEU A 150 -10.10 -9.95 -25.25
C LEU A 150 -10.61 -11.11 -26.12
N GLU A 151 -9.77 -12.12 -26.37
CA GLU A 151 -10.15 -13.33 -27.11
C GLU A 151 -11.23 -14.14 -26.39
N GLU A 152 -11.14 -14.27 -25.07
CA GLU A 152 -12.14 -14.97 -24.27
C GLU A 152 -13.52 -14.29 -24.40
N VAL A 153 -13.58 -12.97 -24.33
CA VAL A 153 -14.83 -12.20 -24.52
C VAL A 153 -15.41 -12.40 -25.93
N ILE A 154 -14.56 -12.52 -26.95
CA ILE A 154 -14.98 -12.77 -28.33
C ILE A 154 -15.50 -14.20 -28.49
N ALA A 155 -14.78 -15.19 -27.94
CA ALA A 155 -15.07 -16.61 -28.06
C ALA A 155 -16.25 -17.08 -27.17
N ASP A 156 -16.61 -16.34 -26.12
CA ASP A 156 -17.64 -16.74 -25.17
C ASP A 156 -19.03 -16.89 -25.83
N ALA A 157 -19.50 -18.13 -25.96
CA ALA A 157 -20.80 -18.45 -26.56
C ALA A 157 -22.01 -18.09 -25.68
N LYS A 158 -21.79 -17.76 -24.40
CA LYS A 158 -22.87 -17.40 -23.45
C LYS A 158 -23.32 -15.94 -23.61
N LEU A 159 -22.48 -15.09 -24.20
CA LEU A 159 -22.77 -13.67 -24.40
C LEU A 159 -23.51 -13.42 -25.71
N SER A 160 -24.57 -12.62 -25.64
CA SER A 160 -25.24 -12.13 -26.85
C SER A 160 -24.35 -11.17 -27.64
N ASN A 161 -24.57 -11.04 -28.95
CA ASN A 161 -23.81 -10.11 -29.81
C ASN A 161 -23.87 -8.65 -29.33
N LYS A 162 -24.97 -8.26 -28.67
CA LYS A 162 -25.14 -6.92 -28.09
C LYS A 162 -24.24 -6.72 -26.87
N GLU A 163 -24.08 -7.74 -26.03
CA GLU A 163 -23.25 -7.71 -24.83
C GLU A 163 -21.77 -7.79 -25.17
N LYS A 164 -21.39 -8.63 -26.14
CA LYS A 164 -20.03 -8.69 -26.68
C LYS A 164 -19.60 -7.32 -27.19
N LYS A 165 -20.42 -6.67 -28.02
CA LYS A 165 -20.14 -5.31 -28.53
C LYS A 165 -20.03 -4.26 -27.41
N LYS A 166 -20.81 -4.40 -26.33
CA LYS A 166 -20.72 -3.48 -25.17
C LYS A 166 -19.43 -3.68 -24.39
N LYS A 167 -19.07 -4.94 -24.09
CA LYS A 167 -17.82 -5.29 -23.40
C LYS A 167 -16.60 -4.92 -24.25
N LEU A 168 -16.67 -5.10 -25.56
CA LEU A 168 -15.61 -4.77 -26.49
C LEU A 168 -15.37 -3.25 -26.56
N LYS A 169 -16.43 -2.44 -26.60
CA LYS A 169 -16.32 -0.98 -26.47
C LYS A 169 -15.76 -0.52 -25.13
N GLN A 170 -16.12 -1.22 -24.04
CA GLN A 170 -15.57 -0.94 -22.71
C GLN A 170 -14.08 -1.29 -22.66
N PHE A 171 -13.69 -2.41 -23.24
CA PHE A 171 -12.30 -2.84 -23.36
C PHE A 171 -11.48 -1.84 -24.18
N GLN A 172 -11.98 -1.42 -25.35
CA GLN A 172 -11.35 -0.40 -26.20
C GLN A 172 -11.11 0.92 -25.45
N LYS A 173 -12.04 1.33 -24.57
CA LYS A 173 -11.90 2.55 -23.78
C LYS A 173 -10.84 2.42 -22.68
N SER A 174 -10.74 1.24 -22.06
CA SER A 174 -9.81 0.99 -20.96
C SER A 174 -8.40 0.63 -21.42
N TYR A 175 -8.28 -0.06 -22.56
CA TYR A 175 -7.03 -0.63 -23.09
C TYR A 175 -6.96 -0.44 -24.62
N PRO A 176 -6.78 0.81 -25.09
CA PRO A 176 -6.82 1.14 -26.51
C PRO A 176 -5.68 0.50 -27.32
N GLU A 177 -4.50 0.35 -26.74
CA GLU A 177 -3.31 -0.20 -27.40
C GLU A 177 -3.50 -1.69 -27.73
N VAL A 178 -3.86 -2.51 -26.74
CA VAL A 178 -4.21 -3.94 -26.89
C VAL A 178 -5.33 -4.13 -27.93
N TYR A 179 -6.33 -3.24 -27.90
CA TYR A 179 -7.45 -3.30 -28.84
C TYR A 179 -7.01 -3.01 -30.29
N GLN A 180 -6.13 -2.03 -30.49
CA GLN A 180 -5.61 -1.66 -31.81
C GLN A 180 -4.68 -2.73 -32.39
N GLU A 181 -3.89 -3.41 -31.56
CA GLU A 181 -3.07 -4.55 -32.01
C GLU A 181 -3.95 -5.69 -32.53
N ARG A 182 -5.10 -5.95 -31.89
CA ARG A 182 -6.04 -6.98 -32.35
C ARG A 182 -6.90 -6.56 -33.53
N PHE A 183 -7.33 -5.29 -33.57
CA PHE A 183 -8.17 -4.72 -34.61
C PHE A 183 -7.51 -3.52 -35.30
N PRO A 184 -6.43 -3.73 -36.08
CA PRO A 184 -5.71 -2.65 -36.75
C PRO A 184 -6.52 -2.02 -37.89
N THR A 185 -7.49 -2.76 -38.45
CA THR A 185 -8.38 -2.27 -39.52
C THR A 185 -9.86 -2.48 -39.15
N PRO A 186 -10.76 -1.58 -39.58
CA PRO A 186 -12.21 -1.70 -39.29
C PRO A 186 -12.85 -2.94 -39.94
N GLU A 187 -12.19 -3.53 -40.93
CA GLU A 187 -12.62 -4.77 -41.59
C GLU A 187 -12.47 -5.99 -40.66
N SER A 188 -11.42 -6.03 -39.84
CA SER A 188 -11.17 -7.11 -38.88
C SER A 188 -12.22 -7.15 -37.76
N GLU A 189 -12.74 -5.99 -37.34
CA GLU A 189 -13.84 -5.89 -36.37
C GLU A 189 -15.18 -6.29 -37.01
N ALA A 190 -15.39 -5.94 -38.29
CA ALA A 190 -16.61 -6.26 -39.03
C ALA A 190 -16.80 -7.76 -39.29
N LEU A 191 -15.72 -8.55 -39.33
CA LEU A 191 -15.78 -10.02 -39.45
C LEU A 191 -16.42 -10.68 -38.22
N LEU A 192 -16.26 -10.09 -37.02
CA LEU A 192 -16.85 -10.63 -35.79
C LEU A 192 -18.31 -10.23 -35.61
N PHE A 193 -18.69 -9.07 -36.12
CA PHE A 193 -20.07 -8.55 -36.05
C PHE A 193 -20.51 -8.05 -37.42
N PRO A 194 -20.93 -8.94 -38.34
CA PRO A 194 -21.45 -8.51 -39.63
C PRO A 194 -22.61 -7.53 -39.43
N GLU A 195 -22.50 -6.31 -39.96
CA GLU A 195 -23.61 -5.36 -39.95
C GLU A 195 -24.79 -5.99 -40.70
N LYS A 196 -25.95 -6.08 -40.05
CA LYS A 196 -27.20 -6.34 -40.77
C LYS A 196 -27.43 -5.18 -41.74
N PRO A 197 -27.82 -5.45 -43.00
CA PRO A 197 -27.99 -4.40 -44.01
C PRO A 197 -29.00 -3.36 -43.52
N LYS A 198 -28.56 -2.10 -43.46
CA LYS A 198 -29.44 -0.95 -43.17
C LYS A 198 -30.42 -0.79 -44.34
N PRO A 199 -31.74 -0.78 -44.14
CA PRO A 199 -32.68 -0.42 -45.20
C PRO A 199 -32.43 1.05 -45.60
N LYS A 200 -32.28 1.29 -46.91
CA LYS A 200 -31.99 2.61 -47.51
C LYS A 200 -33.08 3.62 -47.10
N PRO A 201 -32.74 4.82 -46.61
CA PRO A 201 -33.72 5.89 -46.50
C PRO A 201 -34.08 6.37 -47.91
N GLN A 202 -35.36 6.31 -48.27
CA GLN A 202 -35.87 6.91 -49.49
C GLN A 202 -35.66 8.43 -49.42
N LEU A 203 -34.84 8.95 -50.34
CA LEU A 203 -34.58 10.36 -50.53
C LEU A 203 -35.85 11.08 -51.01
N PHE A 204 -36.43 11.96 -50.19
CA PHE A 204 -37.29 13.02 -50.69
C PHE A 204 -36.41 14.19 -51.12
N MET A 205 -36.07 14.25 -52.40
CA MET A 205 -35.63 15.50 -53.03
C MET A 205 -36.86 16.31 -53.40
N TRP A 206 -37.04 17.49 -52.81
CA TRP A 206 -37.44 18.66 -53.58
C TRP A 206 -36.78 19.92 -53.03
N ALA A 207 -35.95 20.48 -53.92
CA ALA A 207 -35.05 21.56 -53.68
C ALA A 207 -35.77 22.91 -53.62
N LEU A 208 -35.14 23.80 -52.84
CA LEU A 208 -35.08 25.25 -53.00
C LEU A 208 -35.73 25.81 -54.27
N ARG A 209 -36.83 26.55 -54.08
CA ARG A 209 -37.09 27.78 -54.84
C ARG A 209 -37.68 28.83 -53.93
N LYS A 210 -36.80 29.66 -53.34
CA LYS A 210 -36.92 31.13 -53.32
C LYS A 210 -35.63 31.72 -52.76
N PRO A 211 -35.00 32.70 -53.47
CA PRO A 211 -33.73 33.27 -53.04
C PRO A 211 -33.92 34.18 -51.82
N PHE A 212 -32.92 34.16 -50.96
CA PHE A 212 -32.74 35.06 -49.82
C PHE A 212 -32.96 36.53 -50.22
N GLN A 213 -33.82 37.24 -49.48
CA GLN A 213 -33.77 38.71 -49.44
C GLN A 213 -33.12 39.13 -48.11
N PRO A 214 -32.11 40.01 -48.15
CA PRO A 214 -31.42 40.48 -46.95
C PRO A 214 -32.31 41.48 -46.18
N PHE A 215 -32.51 41.22 -44.89
CA PHE A 215 -33.10 42.18 -43.96
C PHE A 215 -32.17 43.40 -43.84
N GLN A 216 -32.53 44.52 -44.46
CA GLN A 216 -31.93 45.81 -44.12
C GLN A 216 -32.72 46.45 -42.97
N ARG A 217 -32.01 46.71 -41.88
CA ARG A 217 -32.48 47.51 -40.75
C ARG A 217 -32.54 48.98 -41.18
N THR A 218 -33.72 49.59 -41.14
CA THR A 218 -33.86 51.03 -40.97
C THR A 218 -34.54 51.30 -39.63
N ARG A 219 -33.74 51.80 -38.68
CA ARG A 219 -34.23 52.53 -37.51
C ARG A 219 -34.76 53.90 -37.97
N SER A 220 -35.63 54.50 -37.14
CA SER A 220 -36.03 55.92 -37.09
C SER A 220 -37.43 56.21 -37.64
N PHE A 221 -38.30 57.02 -37.03
CA PHE A 221 -38.51 57.56 -35.68
C PHE A 221 -39.98 58.07 -35.71
N ARG A 222 -40.61 58.15 -34.53
CA ARG A 222 -41.89 58.78 -34.16
C ARG A 222 -42.41 59.93 -35.08
N MET A 223 -43.72 60.02 -35.28
CA MET A 223 -44.71 60.67 -34.39
C MET A 223 -46.11 60.11 -34.64
#